data_AF-S2D8T8-F1
#
_entry.id   AF-S2D8T8-F1
#
_cell.length_a   1.000
_cell.length_b   1.000
_cell.length_c   1.000
_cell.angle_alpha   90.00
_cell.angle_beta   90.00
_cell.angle_gamma   90.00
#
_symmetry.space_group_name_H-M   'P 1'
#
loop_
_entity.id
_entity.type
_entity.pdbx_description
1 polymer ?
#
loop_
_entity_poly.entity_id
_entity_poly.type
_entity_poly.pdbx_seq_one_letter_code
_entity_poly.pdbx_strand_id
1 'polypeptide(L)' 'MPFYTLILNDSSKSVILAETLEELELEITDNYSSEFKNEVKEVHWVDKTIHCAMDYKSREITRNIATADINPNGYRN' A
#
# COMPACT_ATOMS: atom_id res chain seq x y z
N MET A 1 -6.38 10.56 -6.21
CA MET A 1 -6.64 9.93 -4.91
C MET A 1 -5.61 8.83 -4.76
N PRO A 2 -4.73 8.91 -3.75
CA PRO A 2 -3.81 7.84 -3.41
C PRO A 2 -4.61 6.58 -3.05
N PHE A 3 -4.00 5.42 -3.24
CA PHE A 3 -4.60 4.17 -2.81
C PHE A 3 -3.54 3.23 -2.25
N TYR A 4 -3.99 2.37 -1.34
CA TYR A 4 -3.19 1.34 -0.73
C TYR A 4 -3.64 -0.01 -1.27
N THR A 5 -2.69 -0.78 -1.78
CA THR A 5 -2.91 -2.16 -2.16
C THR A 5 -2.40 -3.04 -1.02
N LEU A 6 -3.29 -3.78 -0.39
CA LEU A 6 -2.97 -4.75 0.64
C LEU A 6 -2.76 -6.10 -0.05
N ILE A 7 -1.61 -6.72 0.17
CA ILE A 7 -1.31 -8.07 -0.26
C ILE A 7 -1.59 -9.00 0.91
N LEU A 8 -2.48 -9.97 0.71
CA LEU A 8 -2.84 -10.93 1.75
C LEU A 8 -1.92 -12.15 1.74
N ASN A 9 -1.96 -12.96 2.80
CA ASN A 9 -1.15 -14.17 2.95
C ASN A 9 -1.36 -15.20 1.83
N ASP A 10 -2.57 -15.26 1.27
CA ASP A 10 -2.92 -16.11 0.12
C ASP A 10 -2.48 -15.50 -1.23
N SER A 11 -1.74 -14.38 -1.20
CA SER A 11 -1.31 -13.58 -2.36
C SER A 11 -2.43 -12.87 -3.11
N SER A 12 -3.66 -12.89 -2.59
CA SER A 12 -4.73 -12.04 -3.10
C SER A 12 -4.48 -10.57 -2.76
N LYS A 13 -5.23 -9.67 -3.42
CA LYS A 13 -5.06 -8.22 -3.31
C LYS A 13 -6.37 -7.56 -2.93
N SER A 14 -6.31 -6.62 -1.99
CA SER A 14 -7.39 -5.70 -1.67
C SER A 14 -6.92 -4.25 -1.87
N VAL A 15 -7.83 -3.36 -2.26
CA VAL A 15 -7.51 -1.95 -2.50
C VAL A 15 -8.35 -1.08 -1.57
N ILE A 16 -7.68 -0.20 -0.83
CA ILE A 16 -8.31 0.79 0.04
C ILE A 16 -7.92 2.18 -0.44
N LEU A 17 -8.93 3.04 -0.61
CA LEU A 17 -8.74 4.44 -0.95
C LEU A 17 -8.54 5.22 0.36
N ALA A 18 -7.36 5.79 0.53
CA ALA A 18 -7.03 6.65 1.66
C ALA A 18 -5.94 7.63 1.22
N GLU A 19 -5.99 8.87 1.71
CA GLU A 19 -5.01 9.90 1.38
C GLU A 19 -3.75 9.78 2.24
N THR A 20 -3.89 9.25 3.45
CA THR A 20 -2.80 9.08 4.41
C THR A 20 -2.75 7.68 5.01
N LEU A 21 -1.62 7.33 5.64
CA LEU A 21 -1.48 6.07 6.37
C LEU A 21 -2.41 6.00 7.58
N GLU A 22 -2.64 7.13 8.26
CA GLU A 22 -3.55 7.23 9.40
C GLU A 22 -5.00 6.98 8.97
N GLU A 23 -5.42 7.54 7.83
CA GLU A 23 -6.74 7.24 7.24
C GLU A 23 -6.87 5.78 6.84
N LEU A 24 -5.82 5.16 6.28
CA LEU A 24 -5.81 3.73 6.01
C LEU A 24 -5.97 2.91 7.29
N GLU A 25 -5.24 3.26 8.35
CA GLU A 25 -5.29 2.55 9.63
C GLU A 25 -6.68 2.66 10.27
N LEU A 26 -7.32 3.83 10.20
CA LEU A 26 -8.69 4.04 10.65
C LEU A 26 -9.68 3.21 9.82
N GLU A 27 -9.58 3.26 8.49
CA GLU A 27 -10.44 2.51 7.56
C GLU A 27 -10.33 1.00 7.80
N ILE A 28 -9.12 0.47 7.95
CA ILE A 28 -8.88 -0.93 8.30
C ILE A 28 -9.46 -1.25 9.67
N THR A 29 -9.27 -0.36 10.65
CA THR A 29 -9.71 -0.58 12.03
C THR A 29 -11.23 -0.66 12.12
N ASP A 30 -11.93 0.27 11.47
CA ASP A 30 -13.37 0.48 11.61
C ASP A 30 -14.19 -0.44 10.70
N ASN A 31 -13.69 -0.75 9.50
CA ASN A 31 -14.48 -1.43 8.46
C ASN A 31 -14.07 -2.88 8.19
N TYR A 32 -12.94 -3.36 8.72
CA TYR A 32 -12.45 -4.72 8.44
C TYR A 32 -12.34 -5.58 9.70
N SER A 33 -12.61 -6.88 9.54
CA SER A 33 -12.54 -7.85 10.64
C SER A 33 -11.12 -8.07 11.13
N SER A 34 -11.00 -8.57 12.36
CA SER A 34 -9.71 -8.97 12.92
C SER A 34 -9.04 -10.09 12.13
N GLU A 35 -9.81 -10.99 11.48
CA GLU A 35 -9.22 -12.01 10.61
C GLU A 35 -8.55 -11.37 9.39
N PHE A 36 -9.24 -10.46 8.70
CA PHE A 36 -8.69 -9.76 7.55
C PHE A 36 -7.38 -9.03 7.90
N LYS A 37 -7.33 -8.35 9.06
CA LYS A 37 -6.12 -7.66 9.56
C LYS A 37 -4.93 -8.61 9.73
N ASN A 38 -5.17 -9.83 10.22
CA ASN A 38 -4.15 -10.86 10.38
C ASN A 38 -3.68 -11.47 9.05
N GLU A 39 -4.50 -11.35 8.01
CA GLU A 39 -4.18 -11.82 6.66
C GLU A 39 -3.34 -10.82 5.87
N VAL A 40 -3.31 -9.55 6.26
CA VAL A 40 -2.46 -8.54 5.61
C VAL A 40 -0.98 -8.87 5.81
N LYS A 41 -0.31 -9.16 4.69
CA LYS A 41 1.12 -9.48 4.64
C LYS A 41 1.96 -8.25 4.32
N GLU A 42 1.57 -7.50 3.29
CA GLU A 42 2.29 -6.32 2.81
C GLU A 42 1.29 -5.21 2.47
N VAL A 43 1.71 -3.95 2.64
CA VAL A 43 0.93 -2.78 2.23
C VAL A 43 1.76 -1.97 1.24
N HIS A 44 1.23 -1.82 0.03
CA HIS A 44 1.88 -1.06 -1.03
C HIS A 44 1.10 0.24 -1.21
N TRP A 45 1.80 1.37 -1.15
CA TRP A 45 1.20 2.68 -1.36
C TRP A 45 1.56 3.21 -2.75
N VAL A 46 0.54 3.66 -3.47
CA VAL A 46 0.73 4.35 -4.74
C VAL A 46 0.12 5.75 -4.60
N ASP A 47 1.00 6.72 -4.38
CA ASP A 47 0.71 8.11 -4.68
C ASP A 47 1.30 8.46 -6.05
N LYS A 48 0.71 9.42 -6.75
CA LYS A 48 0.98 9.77 -8.16
C LYS A 48 2.43 10.14 -8.48
N THR A 49 3.36 10.06 -7.53
CA THR A 49 4.76 10.47 -7.68
C THR A 49 5.79 9.68 -6.86
N ILE A 50 5.41 8.76 -5.95
CA ILE A 50 6.37 8.05 -5.09
C ILE A 50 5.92 6.60 -4.83
N HIS A 51 6.79 5.65 -5.18
CA HIS A 51 6.62 4.23 -4.87
C HIS A 51 7.40 3.87 -3.60
N CYS A 52 6.69 3.52 -2.52
CA CYS A 52 7.27 3.04 -1.26
C CYS A 52 6.66 1.69 -0.89
N ALA A 53 7.50 0.74 -0.48
CA ALA A 53 7.06 -0.50 0.13
C ALA A 53 7.35 -0.44 1.64
N MET A 54 6.37 -0.80 2.46
CA MET A 54 6.54 -0.88 3.91
C MET A 54 6.22 -2.30 4.36
N ASP A 55 7.12 -2.90 5.12
CA ASP A 55 6.80 -4.10 5.88
C ASP A 55 5.93 -3.70 7.08
N TYR A 56 4.70 -4.19 7.10
CA TYR A 56 3.70 -3.79 8.08
C TYR A 56 4.05 -4.25 9.51
N LYS A 57 4.76 -5.38 9.67
CA LYS A 57 5.09 -5.95 10.97
C LYS A 57 6.32 -5.31 11.59
N SER A 58 7.33 -5.00 10.79
CA SER A 58 8.55 -4.34 11.26
C SER A 58 8.46 -2.81 11.26
N ARG A 59 7.44 -2.26 10.58
CA ARG A 59 7.32 -0.82 10.26
C ARG A 59 8.53 -0.27 9.50
N GLU A 60 9.31 -1.16 8.88
CA GLU A 60 10.49 -0.77 8.11
C GLU A 60 10.05 -0.34 6.71
N ILE A 61 10.39 0.91 6.36
CA ILE A 61 10.06 1.49 5.05
C ILE A 61 11.25 1.28 4.13
N THR A 62 11.09 0.40 3.15
CA THR A 62 12.09 0.23 2.09
C THR A 62 11.67 1.10 0.89
N ARG A 63 12.42 2.18 0.65
CA ARG A 63 12.20 3.01 -0.53
C ARG A 63 12.69 2.27 -1.76
N ASN A 64 11.78 1.78 -2.60
CA ASN A 64 12.15 1.08 -3.81
C ASN A 64 12.38 2.08 -4.95
N ILE A 65 13.64 2.47 -5.13
CA ILE A 65 14.06 3.45 -6.16
C ILE A 65 13.93 2.85 -7.58
N ALA A 66 13.86 1.52 -7.72
CA ALA A 66 13.73 0.86 -9.03
C ALA A 66 12.38 1.12 -9.72
N THR A 67 11.33 1.47 -8.96
CA THR A 67 9.99 1.77 -9.49
C THR A 67 9.68 3.26 -9.58
N ALA A 68 10.57 4.14 -9.10
CA ALA A 68 10.36 5.58 -9.12
C ALA A 68 10.27 6.18 -10.53
N ASP A 69 10.80 5.49 -11.55
CA ASP A 69 10.78 5.89 -12.96
C ASP A 69 9.64 5.28 -13.79
N ILE A 70 8.71 4.53 -13.19
CA ILE A 70 7.56 3.99 -13.93
C ILE A 70 6.47 5.05 -13.96
N ASN A 71 6.65 6.04 -14.83
CA ASN A 71 5.59 6.95 -15.25
C ASN A 71 4.48 6.13 -15.94
N PRO A 72 3.25 6.04 -15.39
CA PRO A 72 2.18 5.25 -16.00
C PRO A 72 1.71 5.80 -17.37
N ASN A 73 2.18 7.01 -17.75
CA ASN A 73 1.87 7.63 -19.05
C ASN A 73 3.00 7.53 -20.09
N GLY A 74 4.10 6.80 -19.82
CA GLY A 74 5.06 6.41 -20.86
C GLY A 74 5.83 7.54 -21.57
N TYR A 75 5.91 8.76 -21.02
CA TYR A 75 6.80 9.78 -21.58
C TYR A 75 8.21 9.60 -21.04
N ARG A 76 9.11 9.12 -21.91
CA ARG A 76 10.57 9.25 -21.77
C ARG A 76 10.93 10.73 -21.93
N ASN A 77 11.76 11.25 -21.03
CA ASN A 77 12.74 12.27 -21.39
C ASN A 77 14.04 11.58 -21.75
#